data_AF-A0A672FV98-F1
#
_entry.id   AF-A0A672FV98-F1
#
_cell.length_a   1.000
_cell.length_b   1.000
_cell.length_c   1.000
_cell.angle_alpha   90.00
_cell.angle_beta   90.00
_cell.angle_gamma   90.00
#
_symmetry.space_group_name_H-M   'P 1'
#
loop_
_entity.id
_entity.type
_entity.pdbx_description
1 polymer ?
#
loop_
_entity_poly.entity_id
_entity_poly.type
_entity_poly.pdbx_seq_one_letter_code
_entity_poly.pdbx_strand_id
1 'polypeptide(L)'
;MHVNISHTSDIVQINNDGMFDTDTFNLSSSIEIYNRFRVTGPWSRSQLTVGEGKDTPDGSRVRHCVYLTFAEADRRLRIFHENLKTAEKLQSLDQGSAEYGVTKFSDLTEEEFRSTYLNPLLSQWTLHRPMKPARPAQNPAPDSWDWRDHGAVNSVKNQGMCGSCWAFSVIGNIEGQWFLKNGSLLSLSEQELVDCDGLDQACRGGLPSNAYEAIEKLGGVETETDYSYTGHKQKCDFTSRKVVAYINSSVELPPDEREIAAWLAENGPVSVALNAFAMQFYRKGVSHPLKIFCNPWMIDHAVLMVGYGQRKGIPFWAIKNSWGEDYGEQGYYYLYRGSNACGISKMCSSAVIN
;
A
#
# COMPACT_ATOMS: atom_id res chain seq x y z
N MET A 1 4.58 49.61 -17.20
CA MET A 1 4.76 49.63 -18.67
C MET A 1 5.18 48.23 -19.06
N HIS A 2 4.42 47.60 -19.95
CA HIS A 2 4.55 46.19 -20.34
C HIS A 2 5.97 45.82 -20.79
N VAL A 3 6.44 44.63 -20.42
CA VAL A 3 7.44 43.91 -21.20
C VAL A 3 6.86 42.53 -21.54
N ASN A 4 6.59 42.37 -22.83
CA ASN A 4 6.17 41.14 -23.48
C ASN A 4 7.27 40.09 -23.41
N ILE A 5 6.88 38.84 -23.18
CA ILE A 5 7.73 37.67 -23.35
C ILE A 5 7.66 37.27 -24.82
N SER A 6 8.75 37.49 -25.57
CA SER A 6 8.93 36.92 -26.91
C SER A 6 9.76 35.65 -26.82
N HIS A 7 9.20 34.55 -27.33
CA HIS A 7 9.91 33.30 -27.59
C HIS A 7 11.05 33.53 -28.59
N THR A 8 12.30 33.32 -28.16
CA THR A 8 13.42 32.88 -29.01
C THR A 8 14.53 32.28 -28.15
N SER A 9 14.81 31.00 -28.42
CA SER A 9 16.09 30.26 -28.37
C SER A 9 17.32 30.90 -27.68
N ASP A 10 17.89 30.11 -26.76
CA ASP A 10 19.27 30.04 -26.28
C ASP A 10 19.94 31.32 -25.72
N ILE A 11 20.26 31.27 -24.42
CA ILE A 11 21.60 31.46 -23.83
C ILE A 11 21.45 31.25 -22.31
N VAL A 12 22.05 30.17 -21.80
CA VAL A 12 22.30 29.93 -20.38
C VAL A 12 23.60 30.65 -20.03
N GLN A 13 23.54 31.67 -19.16
CA GLN A 13 24.72 32.17 -18.46
C GLN A 13 24.75 31.59 -17.05
N ILE A 14 25.77 30.77 -16.80
CA ILE A 14 26.18 30.29 -15.49
C ILE A 14 27.08 31.38 -14.90
N ASN A 15 26.82 31.83 -13.67
CA ASN A 15 27.79 32.56 -12.87
C ASN A 15 27.99 31.90 -11.52
N ASN A 16 29.28 31.80 -11.17
CA ASN A 16 29.91 31.18 -10.02
C ASN A 16 29.12 31.31 -8.71
N ASP A 17 28.50 30.22 -8.26
CA ASP A 17 28.49 29.73 -6.87
C ASP A 17 27.56 28.50 -6.80
N GLY A 18 28.13 27.30 -6.97
CA GLY A 18 27.49 26.02 -6.59
C GLY A 18 26.50 25.38 -7.58
N MET A 19 26.83 25.31 -8.88
CA MET A 19 26.01 24.65 -9.92
C MET A 19 26.60 23.28 -10.28
N PHE A 20 25.90 22.16 -10.06
CA PHE A 20 24.89 21.53 -10.94
C PHE A 20 25.40 21.35 -12.38
N ASP A 21 25.78 20.11 -12.66
CA ASP A 21 26.04 19.60 -14.00
C ASP A 21 24.74 18.97 -14.52
N THR A 22 23.99 19.74 -15.32
CA THR A 22 22.75 19.29 -15.95
C THR A 22 23.02 18.80 -17.36
N ASP A 23 23.69 17.65 -17.48
CA ASP A 23 23.75 16.96 -18.76
C ASP A 23 22.52 16.08 -18.94
N THR A 24 21.65 16.53 -19.85
CA THR A 24 20.48 15.83 -20.43
C THR A 24 19.29 15.55 -19.51
N PHE A 25 18.60 16.60 -19.07
CA PHE A 25 17.24 16.46 -18.51
C PHE A 25 16.18 17.03 -19.45
N ASN A 26 15.08 16.29 -19.59
CA ASN A 26 13.83 16.80 -20.14
C ASN A 26 13.24 17.82 -19.15
N LEU A 27 12.75 18.96 -19.66
CA LEU A 27 12.27 20.10 -18.86
C LEU A 27 11.20 19.70 -17.82
N SER A 28 10.41 18.67 -18.10
CA SER A 28 9.37 18.16 -17.20
C SER A 28 9.94 17.61 -15.88
N SER A 29 11.05 16.88 -15.95
CA SER A 29 11.68 16.24 -14.79
C SER A 29 12.33 17.28 -13.87
N SER A 30 12.93 18.33 -14.45
CA SER A 30 13.54 19.43 -13.69
C SER A 30 12.50 20.25 -12.90
N ILE A 31 11.29 20.42 -13.43
CA ILE A 31 10.19 21.14 -12.76
C ILE A 31 9.63 20.33 -11.58
N GLU A 32 9.46 19.01 -11.72
CA GLU A 32 9.05 18.14 -10.61
C GLU A 32 10.06 18.13 -9.46
N ILE A 33 11.36 18.09 -9.79
CA ILE A 33 12.46 18.16 -8.82
C ILE A 33 12.43 19.50 -8.07
N TYR A 34 12.34 20.63 -8.79
CA TYR A 34 12.35 21.95 -8.17
C TYR A 34 11.14 22.21 -7.26
N ASN A 35 9.97 21.69 -7.62
CA ASN A 35 8.75 21.87 -6.81
C ASN A 35 8.73 21.01 -5.54
N ARG A 36 9.49 19.90 -5.47
CA ARG A 36 9.42 18.95 -4.35
C ARG A 36 10.40 19.25 -3.21
N PHE A 37 11.54 19.85 -3.51
CA PHE A 37 12.63 20.06 -2.55
C PHE A 37 12.79 21.54 -2.20
N ARG A 38 12.09 22.02 -1.15
CA ARG A 38 12.32 23.35 -0.56
C ARG A 38 13.02 23.22 0.79
N VAL A 39 14.11 23.98 0.99
CA VAL A 39 14.77 24.12 2.29
C VAL A 39 14.35 25.47 2.90
N THR A 40 13.73 25.47 4.08
CA THR A 40 13.48 26.71 4.83
C THR A 40 14.71 27.07 5.65
N GLY A 41 15.29 28.25 5.38
CA GLY A 41 16.39 28.82 6.17
C GLY A 41 16.00 29.17 7.62
N PRO A 42 16.95 29.55 8.47
CA PRO A 42 16.77 29.57 9.93
C PRO A 42 16.02 30.84 10.37
N TRP A 43 14.69 30.78 10.43
CA TRP A 43 13.88 31.77 11.14
C TRP A 43 12.73 31.12 11.90
N SER A 44 12.72 31.40 13.21
CA SER A 44 11.68 31.18 14.23
C SER A 44 11.01 29.80 14.32
N ARG A 45 11.22 29.18 15.49
CA ARG A 45 10.55 27.99 16.03
C ARG A 45 9.04 28.26 16.20
N SER A 46 8.27 28.26 15.11
CA SER A 46 6.81 28.16 15.14
C SER A 46 6.26 27.86 13.74
N GLN A 47 5.50 26.77 13.62
CA GLN A 47 4.68 26.34 12.47
C GLN A 47 5.38 25.45 11.43
N LEU A 48 5.50 24.16 11.79
CA LEU A 48 5.42 23.07 10.82
C LEU A 48 4.01 23.06 10.23
N THR A 49 3.86 23.49 8.97
CA THR A 49 2.63 23.28 8.19
C THR A 49 2.96 22.51 6.93
N VAL A 50 2.33 21.35 6.76
CA VAL A 50 2.20 20.68 5.47
C VAL A 50 1.36 21.60 4.59
N GLY A 51 2.00 22.30 3.65
CA GLY A 51 1.32 23.18 2.70
C GLY A 51 1.03 22.43 1.40
N GLU A 52 -0.24 22.30 1.04
CA GLU A 52 -0.68 21.87 -0.29
C GLU A 52 -0.29 22.94 -1.33
N GLY A 53 0.63 22.61 -2.23
CA GLY A 53 1.00 23.44 -3.37
C GLY A 53 0.14 23.13 -4.59
N LYS A 54 -0.18 24.17 -5.37
CA LYS A 54 -1.09 24.11 -6.51
C LYS A 54 -0.56 23.24 -7.66
N ASP A 55 -1.52 22.56 -8.27
CA ASP A 55 -1.57 21.81 -9.53
C ASP A 55 -0.35 21.94 -10.45
N THR A 56 0.29 20.79 -10.69
CA THR A 56 1.10 20.56 -11.90
C THR A 56 0.18 20.50 -13.13
N PRO A 57 0.72 20.72 -14.35
CA PRO A 57 -0.06 20.65 -15.60
C PRO A 57 -0.77 19.31 -15.86
N ASP A 58 -0.41 18.24 -15.15
CA ASP A 58 -1.03 16.90 -15.25
C ASP A 58 -2.02 16.58 -14.12
N GLY A 59 -2.28 17.53 -13.21
CA GLY A 59 -3.20 17.34 -12.06
C GLY A 59 -2.61 16.56 -10.90
N SER A 60 -1.31 16.31 -10.85
CA SER A 60 -0.65 15.68 -9.70
C SER A 60 -0.48 16.65 -8.52
N ARG A 61 -0.95 16.24 -7.33
CA ARG A 61 -0.70 16.96 -6.07
C ARG A 61 0.75 16.75 -5.65
N VAL A 62 1.56 17.80 -5.68
CA VAL A 62 2.96 17.74 -5.20
C VAL A 62 2.95 17.86 -3.68
N ARG A 63 3.22 16.74 -2.98
CA ARG A 63 3.63 16.80 -1.57
C ARG A 63 4.99 17.49 -1.49
N HIS A 64 5.06 18.64 -0.83
CA HIS A 64 6.31 19.25 -0.42
C HIS A 64 6.93 18.43 0.72
N CYS A 65 8.13 17.90 0.51
CA CYS A 65 8.89 17.30 1.59
C CYS A 65 9.68 18.41 2.30
N VAL A 66 9.53 18.50 3.63
CA VAL A 66 10.26 19.47 4.45
C VAL A 66 11.39 18.74 5.16
N TYR A 67 12.64 19.07 4.81
CA TYR A 67 13.82 18.47 5.41
C TYR A 67 14.51 19.47 6.35
N LEU A 68 14.97 18.97 7.51
CA LEU A 68 15.54 19.80 8.57
C LEU A 68 16.92 20.37 8.24
N THR A 69 17.67 19.74 7.32
CA THR A 69 19.01 20.16 6.94
C THR A 69 19.21 20.08 5.43
N PHE A 70 20.09 20.92 4.89
CA PHE A 70 20.52 20.84 3.49
C PHE A 70 21.13 19.48 3.16
N ALA A 71 21.91 18.91 4.09
CA ALA A 71 22.52 17.59 3.91
C ALA A 71 21.47 16.48 3.73
N GLU A 72 20.38 16.51 4.49
CA GLU A 72 19.28 15.56 4.32
C GLU A 72 18.51 15.81 3.02
N ALA A 73 18.24 17.07 2.67
CA ALA A 73 17.58 17.41 1.40
C ALA A 73 18.39 16.92 0.18
N ASP A 74 19.71 17.13 0.20
CA ASP A 74 20.65 16.68 -0.84
C ASP A 74 20.74 15.14 -0.90
N ARG A 75 20.74 14.45 0.25
CA ARG A 75 20.65 12.99 0.30
C ARG A 75 19.34 12.48 -0.32
N ARG A 76 18.21 13.08 0.04
CA ARG A 76 16.87 12.69 -0.43
C ARG A 76 16.71 12.94 -1.93
N LEU A 77 17.30 14.01 -2.45
CA LEU A 77 17.36 14.29 -3.88
C LEU A 77 18.14 13.22 -4.64
N ARG A 78 19.30 12.78 -4.14
CA ARG A 78 20.04 11.65 -4.74
C ARG A 78 19.22 10.37 -4.77
N ILE A 79 18.56 10.03 -3.66
CA ILE A 79 17.68 8.85 -3.58
C ILE A 79 16.55 8.97 -4.60
N PHE A 80 15.94 10.15 -4.70
CA PHE A 80 14.92 10.45 -5.67
C PHE A 80 15.36 10.22 -7.12
N HIS A 81 16.56 10.68 -7.49
CA HIS A 81 17.10 10.43 -8.83
C HIS A 81 17.30 8.94 -9.13
N GLU A 82 17.81 8.16 -8.18
CA GLU A 82 17.99 6.70 -8.39
C GLU A 82 16.64 5.96 -8.49
N ASN A 83 15.66 6.37 -7.69
CA ASN A 83 14.30 5.83 -7.76
C ASN A 83 13.58 6.22 -9.05
N LEU A 84 13.84 7.40 -9.59
CA LEU A 84 13.29 7.81 -10.89
C LEU A 84 13.81 6.90 -12.01
N LYS A 85 15.11 6.58 -12.05
CA LYS A 85 15.67 5.60 -12.99
C LYS A 85 15.01 4.23 -12.87
N THR A 86 14.70 3.80 -11.65
CA THR A 86 14.00 2.53 -11.39
C THR A 86 12.56 2.57 -11.91
N ALA A 87 11.84 3.66 -11.68
CA ALA A 87 10.49 3.85 -12.20
C ALA A 87 10.46 3.90 -13.74
N GLU A 88 11.41 4.62 -14.36
CA GLU A 88 11.59 4.65 -15.82
C GLU A 88 11.91 3.26 -16.37
N LYS A 89 12.74 2.48 -15.67
CA LYS A 89 13.04 1.11 -16.07
C LYS A 89 11.80 0.23 -16.02
N LEU A 90 11.01 0.29 -14.95
CA LEU A 90 9.71 -0.38 -14.84
C LEU A 90 8.78 0.03 -15.98
N GLN A 91 8.64 1.34 -16.23
CA GLN A 91 7.79 1.88 -17.28
C GLN A 91 8.22 1.41 -18.68
N SER A 92 9.53 1.33 -18.95
CA SER A 92 10.06 0.88 -20.24
C SER A 92 9.82 -0.60 -20.53
N LEU A 93 9.63 -1.39 -19.47
CA LEU A 93 9.37 -2.84 -19.55
C LEU A 93 7.88 -3.17 -19.49
N ASP A 94 7.05 -2.22 -19.05
CA ASP A 94 5.61 -2.35 -19.07
C ASP A 94 5.08 -2.42 -20.51
N GLN A 95 4.05 -3.24 -20.71
CA GLN A 95 3.46 -3.50 -22.04
C GLN A 95 2.32 -2.53 -22.38
N GLY A 96 2.28 -1.36 -21.75
CA GLY A 96 1.23 -0.36 -21.91
C GLY A 96 -0.01 -0.63 -21.06
N SER A 97 0.13 -1.43 -20.00
CA SER A 97 -0.96 -1.80 -19.08
C SER A 97 -0.94 -0.99 -17.79
N ALA A 98 0.22 -0.49 -17.35
CA ALA A 98 0.37 0.32 -16.14
C ALA A 98 1.24 1.56 -16.36
N GLU A 99 1.08 2.52 -15.44
CA GLU A 99 1.92 3.70 -15.29
C GLU A 99 2.74 3.58 -14.01
N TYR A 100 4.06 3.73 -14.13
CA TYR A 100 5.01 3.83 -13.03
C TYR A 100 5.68 5.21 -13.06
N GLY A 101 6.00 5.75 -11.89
CA GLY A 101 6.58 7.09 -11.81
C GLY A 101 6.77 7.58 -10.39
N VAL A 102 6.73 8.90 -10.23
CA VAL A 102 6.93 9.57 -8.95
C VAL A 102 5.78 9.28 -7.99
N THR A 103 6.11 8.80 -6.80
CA THR A 103 5.18 8.56 -5.70
C THR A 103 5.66 9.26 -4.44
N LYS A 104 4.83 9.24 -3.39
CA LYS A 104 5.23 9.72 -2.06
C LYS A 104 6.39 8.94 -1.41
N PHE A 105 6.84 7.84 -2.04
CA PHE A 105 7.94 7.01 -1.57
C PHE A 105 9.22 7.18 -2.41
N SER A 106 9.20 8.04 -3.43
CA SER A 106 10.33 8.17 -4.36
C SER A 106 11.60 8.73 -3.72
N ASP A 107 11.56 9.31 -2.52
CA ASP A 107 12.74 9.79 -1.78
C ASP A 107 13.23 8.81 -0.70
N LEU A 108 12.70 7.58 -0.67
CA LEU A 108 13.10 6.52 0.26
C LEU A 108 14.00 5.50 -0.43
N THR A 109 15.06 5.07 0.23
CA THR A 109 15.80 3.89 -0.24
C THR A 109 14.90 2.65 -0.16
N GLU A 110 15.24 1.59 -0.89
CA GLU A 110 14.55 0.31 -0.75
C GLU A 110 14.53 -0.15 0.71
N GLU A 111 15.64 -0.04 1.42
CA GLU A 111 15.73 -0.42 2.84
C GLU A 111 14.80 0.43 3.73
N GLU A 112 14.76 1.75 3.54
CA GLU A 112 13.86 2.64 4.28
C GLU A 112 12.39 2.30 3.99
N PHE A 113 12.05 2.04 2.73
CA PHE A 113 10.70 1.64 2.33
C PHE A 113 10.31 0.30 2.96
N ARG A 114 11.16 -0.72 2.84
CA ARG A 114 10.95 -2.07 3.38
C ARG A 114 10.83 -2.10 4.89
N SER A 115 11.69 -1.38 5.60
CA SER A 115 11.71 -1.38 7.07
C SER A 115 10.58 -0.55 7.69
N THR A 116 10.04 0.43 6.96
CA THR A 116 9.05 1.38 7.49
C THR A 116 7.61 1.02 7.11
N TYR A 117 7.38 0.60 5.87
CA TYR A 117 6.03 0.43 5.31
C TYR A 117 5.65 -1.02 5.03
N LEU A 118 6.64 -1.92 5.00
CA LEU A 118 6.44 -3.33 4.69
C LEU A 118 6.65 -4.19 5.95
N ASN A 119 6.61 -5.49 5.74
CA ASN A 119 6.73 -6.52 6.74
C ASN A 119 7.68 -7.62 6.24
N PRO A 120 8.99 -7.46 6.47
CA PRO A 120 10.01 -8.40 6.00
C PRO A 120 9.91 -9.79 6.65
N LEU A 121 9.07 -9.97 7.68
CA LEU A 121 8.90 -11.23 8.40
C LEU A 121 8.01 -12.24 7.66
N LEU A 122 7.18 -11.77 6.70
CA LEU A 122 6.27 -12.63 5.93
C LEU A 122 6.99 -13.77 5.19
N SER A 123 8.18 -13.52 4.65
CA SER A 123 8.96 -14.55 3.95
C SER A 123 9.81 -15.44 4.87
N GLN A 124 9.88 -15.14 6.16
CA GLN A 124 10.87 -15.74 7.07
C GLN A 124 10.24 -16.55 8.22
N TRP A 125 9.00 -16.25 8.60
CA TRP A 125 8.39 -16.87 9.77
C TRP A 125 7.74 -18.21 9.48
N THR A 126 7.98 -19.16 10.38
CA THR A 126 7.21 -20.40 10.47
C THR A 126 5.89 -20.12 11.15
N LEU A 127 4.79 -20.61 10.58
CA LEU A 127 3.46 -20.51 11.18
C LEU A 127 3.48 -21.05 12.62
N HIS A 128 2.96 -20.27 13.57
CA HIS A 128 2.76 -20.73 14.94
C HIS A 128 1.77 -21.90 14.99
N ARG A 129 0.67 -21.75 14.23
CA ARG A 129 -0.38 -22.73 14.06
C ARG A 129 -0.80 -22.76 12.58
N PRO A 130 -0.87 -23.94 11.94
CA PRO A 130 -1.39 -24.03 10.58
C PRO A 130 -2.89 -23.71 10.58
N MET A 131 -3.31 -22.90 9.63
CA MET A 131 -4.73 -22.63 9.39
C MET A 131 -5.40 -23.85 8.73
N LYS A 132 -6.72 -23.95 8.90
CA LYS A 132 -7.50 -25.01 8.25
C LYS A 132 -7.68 -24.66 6.76
N PRO A 133 -7.70 -25.64 5.85
CA PRO A 133 -8.05 -25.37 4.46
C PRO A 133 -9.47 -24.81 4.34
N ALA A 134 -9.65 -23.81 3.48
CA ALA A 134 -10.95 -23.26 3.13
C ALA A 134 -11.80 -24.31 2.41
N ARG A 135 -13.12 -24.26 2.60
CA ARG A 135 -14.03 -25.04 1.76
C ARG A 135 -14.01 -24.45 0.34
N PRO A 136 -13.91 -25.28 -0.71
CA PRO A 136 -13.98 -24.79 -2.08
C PRO A 136 -15.30 -24.05 -2.34
N ALA A 137 -15.24 -23.06 -3.23
CA ALA A 137 -16.43 -22.44 -3.78
C ALA A 137 -17.31 -23.49 -4.50
N GLN A 138 -18.63 -23.30 -4.45
CA GLN A 138 -19.58 -24.20 -5.09
C GLN A 138 -19.72 -23.92 -6.58
N ASN A 139 -19.54 -22.66 -6.97
CA ASN A 139 -19.70 -22.20 -8.34
C ASN A 139 -18.38 -21.68 -8.91
N PRO A 140 -18.18 -21.78 -10.24
CA PRO A 140 -17.10 -21.07 -10.89
C PRO A 140 -17.18 -19.55 -10.65
N ALA A 141 -16.02 -18.89 -10.66
CA ALA A 141 -15.97 -17.43 -10.62
C ALA A 141 -16.74 -16.82 -11.81
N PRO A 142 -17.54 -15.76 -11.59
CA PRO A 142 -18.01 -14.90 -12.69
C PRO A 142 -16.82 -14.24 -13.42
N ASP A 143 -17.08 -13.57 -14.55
CA ASP A 143 -16.01 -12.91 -15.33
C ASP A 143 -15.34 -11.75 -14.57
N SER A 144 -16.10 -11.07 -13.71
CA SER A 144 -15.65 -9.99 -12.85
C SER A 144 -16.49 -9.94 -11.57
N TRP A 145 -15.86 -9.53 -10.48
CA TRP A 145 -16.51 -9.30 -9.20
C TRP A 145 -15.76 -8.24 -8.41
N ASP A 146 -16.47 -7.33 -7.74
CA ASP A 146 -15.84 -6.29 -6.93
C ASP A 146 -16.65 -5.97 -5.68
N TRP A 147 -16.15 -6.35 -4.50
CA TRP A 147 -16.85 -6.17 -3.24
C TRP A 147 -17.09 -4.72 -2.84
N ARG A 148 -16.42 -3.76 -3.49
CA ARG A 148 -16.70 -2.33 -3.32
C ARG A 148 -18.10 -1.98 -3.80
N ASP A 149 -18.55 -2.62 -4.89
CA ASP A 149 -19.89 -2.41 -5.46
C ASP A 149 -20.99 -3.15 -4.66
N HIS A 150 -20.58 -3.99 -3.71
CA HIS A 150 -21.46 -4.82 -2.88
C HIS A 150 -21.41 -4.47 -1.39
N GLY A 151 -20.72 -3.40 -1.00
CA GLY A 151 -20.75 -2.87 0.37
C GLY A 151 -19.88 -3.60 1.40
N ALA A 152 -19.01 -4.54 0.98
CA ALA A 152 -18.18 -5.32 1.89
C ALA A 152 -16.76 -4.75 2.10
N VAL A 153 -16.53 -3.47 1.76
CA VAL A 153 -15.21 -2.85 1.79
C VAL A 153 -15.31 -1.42 2.32
N ASN A 154 -14.67 -1.12 3.45
CA ASN A 154 -14.55 0.25 3.97
C ASN A 154 -13.64 1.13 3.11
N SER A 155 -13.60 2.43 3.39
CA SER A 155 -12.64 3.37 2.80
C SER A 155 -11.18 2.94 3.04
N VAL A 156 -10.27 3.45 2.21
CA VAL A 156 -8.84 3.17 2.34
C VAL A 156 -8.29 3.88 3.59
N LYS A 157 -7.57 3.13 4.42
CA LYS A 157 -6.87 3.64 5.60
C LYS A 157 -5.37 3.83 5.33
N ASN A 158 -4.63 4.34 6.32
CA ASN A 158 -3.20 4.61 6.18
C ASN A 158 -2.42 4.14 7.41
N GLN A 159 -1.57 3.13 7.23
CA GLN A 159 -0.69 2.60 8.28
C GLN A 159 0.44 3.56 8.67
N GLY A 160 0.71 4.60 7.88
CA GLY A 160 1.81 5.53 8.14
C GLY A 160 3.17 4.82 8.18
N MET A 161 4.06 5.29 9.07
CA MET A 161 5.42 4.77 9.21
C MET A 161 5.50 3.59 10.19
N CYS A 162 4.66 2.59 9.97
CA CYS A 162 4.55 1.39 10.81
C CYS A 162 4.34 0.17 9.91
N GLY A 163 5.14 -0.89 10.06
CA GLY A 163 5.00 -2.16 9.35
C GLY A 163 3.81 -3.01 9.80
N SER A 164 2.63 -2.40 9.98
CA SER A 164 1.41 -3.06 10.45
C SER A 164 0.45 -3.45 9.32
N CYS A 165 0.93 -3.59 8.08
CA CYS A 165 0.11 -4.01 6.93
C CYS A 165 -0.66 -5.32 7.19
N TRP A 166 -0.09 -6.21 7.99
CA TRP A 166 -0.70 -7.47 8.43
C TRP A 166 -2.01 -7.24 9.19
N ALA A 167 -2.05 -6.24 10.08
CA ALA A 167 -3.24 -5.87 10.83
C ALA A 167 -4.32 -5.29 9.91
N PHE A 168 -3.95 -4.36 9.01
CA PHE A 168 -4.89 -3.78 8.04
C PHE A 168 -5.48 -4.83 7.09
N SER A 169 -4.67 -5.80 6.64
CA SER A 169 -5.11 -6.89 5.77
C SER A 169 -6.16 -7.77 6.45
N VAL A 170 -5.91 -8.14 7.70
CA VAL A 170 -6.78 -9.01 8.51
C VAL A 170 -8.04 -8.29 8.93
N ILE A 171 -7.93 -7.06 9.44
CA ILE A 171 -9.08 -6.24 9.82
C ILE A 171 -9.98 -6.00 8.61
N GLY A 172 -9.43 -5.60 7.46
CA GLY A 172 -10.23 -5.43 6.25
C GLY A 172 -10.93 -6.71 5.79
N ASN A 173 -10.33 -7.89 6.00
CA ASN A 173 -11.00 -9.16 5.75
C ASN A 173 -12.15 -9.40 6.75
N ILE A 174 -11.93 -9.19 8.05
CA ILE A 174 -12.95 -9.38 9.09
C ILE A 174 -14.12 -8.43 8.88
N GLU A 175 -13.87 -7.16 8.53
CA GLU A 175 -14.91 -6.18 8.19
C GLU A 175 -15.81 -6.70 7.06
N GLY A 176 -15.19 -7.22 5.99
CA GLY A 176 -15.90 -7.82 4.86
C GLY A 176 -16.70 -9.05 5.27
N GLN A 177 -16.08 -10.02 5.95
CA GLN A 177 -16.75 -11.22 6.43
C GLN A 177 -17.92 -10.89 7.37
N TRP A 178 -17.74 -9.91 8.26
CA TRP A 178 -18.78 -9.47 9.19
C TRP A 178 -19.95 -8.82 8.45
N PHE A 179 -19.68 -8.00 7.42
CA PHE A 179 -20.70 -7.45 6.55
C PHE A 179 -21.49 -8.54 5.84
N LEU A 180 -20.82 -9.53 5.22
CA LEU A 180 -21.52 -10.63 4.55
C LEU A 180 -22.42 -11.42 5.50
N LYS A 181 -21.98 -11.61 6.74
CA LYS A 181 -22.72 -12.39 7.73
C LYS A 181 -23.87 -11.64 8.40
N ASN A 182 -23.63 -10.39 8.78
CA ASN A 182 -24.52 -9.61 9.65
C ASN A 182 -25.17 -8.40 8.95
N GLY A 183 -24.80 -8.11 7.70
CA GLY A 183 -25.33 -7.01 6.90
C GLY A 183 -24.86 -5.61 7.30
N SER A 184 -23.95 -5.51 8.28
CA SER A 184 -23.43 -4.23 8.79
C SER A 184 -21.94 -4.12 8.52
N LEU A 185 -21.51 -3.11 7.76
CA LEU A 185 -20.10 -2.84 7.52
C LEU A 185 -19.58 -1.98 8.68
N LEU A 186 -18.76 -2.58 9.53
CA LEU A 186 -18.11 -1.90 10.65
C LEU A 186 -16.71 -1.47 10.25
N SER A 187 -16.23 -0.34 10.79
CA SER A 187 -14.80 0.01 10.74
C SER A 187 -14.16 -0.45 12.05
N LEU A 188 -13.28 -1.44 11.98
CA LEU A 188 -12.69 -2.10 13.15
C LEU A 188 -11.25 -1.62 13.39
N SER A 189 -10.74 -1.84 14.61
CA SER A 189 -9.44 -1.30 15.03
C SER A 189 -8.26 -2.15 14.54
N GLU A 190 -7.36 -1.56 13.76
CA GLU A 190 -6.03 -2.15 13.55
C GLU A 190 -5.11 -1.96 14.76
N GLN A 191 -5.31 -0.90 15.53
CA GLN A 191 -4.46 -0.57 16.69
C GLN A 191 -4.54 -1.64 17.77
N GLU A 192 -5.71 -2.23 17.96
CA GLU A 192 -5.91 -3.33 18.91
C GLU A 192 -4.98 -4.49 18.61
N LEU A 193 -4.85 -4.90 17.34
CA LEU A 193 -3.87 -5.92 16.92
C LEU A 193 -2.43 -5.44 17.16
N VAL A 194 -2.10 -4.20 16.80
CA VAL A 194 -0.75 -3.64 16.99
C VAL A 194 -0.32 -3.68 18.46
N ASP A 195 -1.24 -3.48 19.40
CA ASP A 195 -0.95 -3.36 20.82
C ASP A 195 -1.13 -4.66 21.61
N CYS A 196 -2.15 -5.44 21.27
CA CYS A 196 -2.62 -6.59 22.04
C CYS A 196 -2.19 -7.94 21.47
N ASP A 197 -1.76 -8.01 20.20
CA ASP A 197 -1.17 -9.21 19.65
C ASP A 197 0.20 -9.50 20.32
N GLY A 198 0.26 -10.63 21.03
CA GLY A 198 1.47 -11.12 21.69
C GLY A 198 2.31 -12.09 20.86
N LEU A 199 1.84 -12.50 19.67
CA LEU A 199 2.53 -13.38 18.73
C LEU A 199 3.33 -12.58 17.70
N ASP A 200 2.81 -11.42 17.29
CA ASP A 200 3.42 -10.55 16.28
C ASP A 200 4.25 -9.40 16.90
N GLN A 201 4.97 -8.66 16.05
CA GLN A 201 5.90 -7.61 16.47
C GLN A 201 5.42 -6.19 16.15
N ALA A 202 4.10 -5.98 16.12
CA ALA A 202 3.50 -4.67 15.89
C ALA A 202 4.02 -4.03 14.59
N CYS A 203 4.63 -2.84 14.68
CA CYS A 203 5.21 -2.14 13.53
C CYS A 203 6.47 -2.79 12.94
N ARG A 204 7.03 -3.83 13.57
CA ARG A 204 8.16 -4.60 13.01
C ARG A 204 7.69 -5.79 12.17
N GLY A 205 6.38 -5.98 12.03
CA GLY A 205 5.77 -7.02 11.22
C GLY A 205 4.99 -8.06 12.03
N GLY A 206 4.19 -8.83 11.31
CA GLY A 206 3.30 -9.86 11.86
C GLY A 206 2.73 -10.77 10.77
N LEU A 207 2.10 -11.88 11.14
CA LEU A 207 1.49 -12.79 10.16
C LEU A 207 -0.03 -12.68 10.19
N PRO A 208 -0.72 -12.63 9.03
CA PRO A 208 -2.17 -12.68 9.02
C PRO A 208 -2.76 -13.86 9.81
N SER A 209 -2.09 -15.03 9.81
CA SER A 209 -2.49 -16.20 10.60
C SER A 209 -2.46 -15.94 12.12
N ASN A 210 -1.42 -15.25 12.59
CA ASN A 210 -1.24 -14.93 14.01
C ASN A 210 -2.28 -13.89 14.45
N ALA A 211 -2.53 -12.90 13.60
CA ALA A 211 -3.54 -11.87 13.85
C ALA A 211 -4.95 -12.45 14.02
N TYR A 212 -5.36 -13.39 13.16
CA TYR A 212 -6.63 -14.10 13.37
C TYR A 212 -6.63 -14.85 14.70
N GLU A 213 -5.56 -15.57 15.01
CA GLU A 213 -5.44 -16.29 16.29
C GLU A 213 -5.49 -15.35 17.50
N ALA A 214 -4.90 -14.17 17.40
CA ALA A 214 -4.95 -13.14 18.44
C ALA A 214 -6.39 -12.65 18.67
N ILE A 215 -7.14 -12.34 17.61
CA ILE A 215 -8.56 -11.92 17.71
C ILE A 215 -9.43 -13.05 18.27
N GLU A 216 -9.22 -14.30 17.83
CA GLU A 216 -9.90 -15.47 18.40
C GLU A 216 -9.66 -15.57 19.92
N LYS A 217 -8.43 -15.32 20.39
CA LYS A 217 -8.05 -15.36 21.81
C LYS A 217 -8.56 -14.17 22.61
N LEU A 218 -8.55 -12.97 22.04
CA LEU A 218 -9.10 -11.76 22.67
C LEU A 218 -10.63 -11.84 22.82
N GLY A 219 -11.28 -12.64 21.96
CA GLY A 219 -12.72 -12.84 21.97
C GLY A 219 -13.48 -11.82 21.11
N GLY A 220 -12.77 -11.06 20.28
CA GLY A 220 -13.33 -10.10 19.35
C GLY A 220 -12.43 -8.89 19.15
N VAL A 221 -13.01 -7.84 18.56
CA VAL A 221 -12.33 -6.60 18.20
C VAL A 221 -13.26 -5.39 18.38
N GLU A 222 -12.68 -4.27 18.81
CA GLU A 222 -13.34 -2.97 18.99
C GLU A 222 -13.45 -2.18 17.67
N THR A 223 -14.23 -1.10 17.68
CA THR A 223 -14.32 -0.19 16.53
C THR A 223 -13.06 0.66 16.40
N GLU A 224 -12.78 1.13 15.18
CA GLU A 224 -11.73 2.14 14.93
C GLU A 224 -11.97 3.43 15.76
N THR A 225 -13.22 3.76 16.05
CA THR A 225 -13.56 4.95 16.87
C THR A 225 -13.28 4.75 18.35
N ASP A 226 -13.42 3.53 18.87
CA ASP A 226 -13.21 3.22 20.27
C ASP A 226 -11.73 2.95 20.61
N TYR A 227 -10.98 2.46 19.62
CA TYR A 227 -9.55 2.15 19.72
C TYR A 227 -8.82 2.59 18.44
N SER A 228 -8.60 3.90 18.31
CA SER A 228 -8.10 4.51 17.07
C SER A 228 -6.64 4.24 16.75
N TYR A 229 -6.34 4.15 15.45
CA TYR A 229 -4.99 3.94 14.94
C TYR A 229 -4.06 5.11 15.21
N THR A 230 -2.86 4.78 15.70
CA THR A 230 -1.82 5.74 16.10
C THR A 230 -0.47 5.49 15.42
N GLY A 231 -0.34 4.40 14.67
CA GLY A 231 0.87 4.13 13.88
C GLY A 231 2.11 3.76 14.69
N HIS A 232 1.95 3.31 15.93
CA HIS A 232 3.04 2.77 16.76
C HIS A 232 2.48 1.86 17.85
N LYS A 233 3.33 0.99 18.41
CA LYS A 233 2.96 0.13 19.53
C LYS A 233 2.80 0.95 20.81
N GLN A 234 1.68 0.73 21.50
CA GLN A 234 1.37 1.22 22.82
C GLN A 234 1.10 0.05 23.77
N LYS A 235 0.63 0.37 24.98
CA LYS A 235 0.12 -0.62 25.91
C LYS A 235 -1.28 -1.04 25.45
N CYS A 236 -1.52 -2.34 25.37
CA CYS A 236 -2.85 -2.89 25.10
C CYS A 236 -3.89 -2.34 26.10
N ASP A 237 -4.88 -1.60 25.58
CA ASP A 237 -6.02 -1.03 26.32
C ASP A 237 -7.35 -1.72 25.98
N PHE A 238 -7.29 -2.93 25.40
CA PHE A 238 -8.47 -3.71 25.01
C PHE A 238 -9.42 -3.94 26.19
N THR A 239 -10.72 -3.83 25.92
CA THR A 239 -11.77 -4.21 26.85
C THR A 239 -12.88 -5.01 26.17
N SER A 240 -13.17 -6.19 26.72
CA SER A 240 -14.24 -7.07 26.23
C SER A 240 -15.64 -6.43 26.23
N ARG A 241 -15.84 -5.31 26.94
CA ARG A 241 -17.10 -4.55 26.97
C ARG A 241 -17.36 -3.72 25.71
N LYS A 242 -16.33 -3.45 24.90
CA LYS A 242 -16.40 -2.65 23.68
C LYS A 242 -16.29 -3.48 22.39
N VAL A 243 -16.18 -4.81 22.52
CA VAL A 243 -16.15 -5.72 21.38
C VAL A 243 -17.43 -5.59 20.56
N VAL A 244 -17.29 -5.38 19.26
CA VAL A 244 -18.40 -5.25 18.30
C VAL A 244 -18.41 -6.34 17.22
N ALA A 245 -17.27 -6.97 16.98
CA ALA A 245 -17.11 -8.05 16.02
C ALA A 245 -16.22 -9.15 16.59
N TYR A 246 -16.40 -10.38 16.11
CA TYR A 246 -15.58 -11.54 16.47
C TYR A 246 -15.44 -12.48 15.29
N ILE A 247 -14.51 -13.42 15.41
CA ILE A 247 -14.34 -14.52 14.46
C ILE A 247 -14.38 -15.85 15.19
N ASN A 248 -14.85 -16.90 14.51
CA ASN A 248 -14.91 -18.25 15.07
C ASN A 248 -13.65 -19.07 14.73
N SER A 249 -13.06 -18.80 13.58
CA SER A 249 -11.80 -19.38 13.14
C SER A 249 -11.24 -18.60 11.94
N SER A 250 -10.12 -19.04 11.39
CA SER A 250 -9.61 -18.63 10.08
C SER A 250 -9.30 -19.84 9.18
N VAL A 251 -9.28 -19.60 7.87
CA VAL A 251 -9.00 -20.58 6.82
C VAL A 251 -8.00 -20.08 5.79
N GLU A 252 -7.22 -21.00 5.24
CA GLU A 252 -6.25 -20.77 4.16
C GLU A 252 -6.84 -21.23 2.83
N LEU A 253 -6.74 -20.38 1.82
CA LEU A 253 -7.16 -20.72 0.46
C LEU A 253 -6.02 -21.43 -0.28
N PRO A 254 -6.34 -22.38 -1.17
CA PRO A 254 -5.33 -23.04 -1.99
C PRO A 254 -4.67 -22.04 -2.94
N PRO A 255 -3.39 -22.24 -3.31
CA PRO A 255 -2.63 -21.31 -4.14
C PRO A 255 -2.95 -21.41 -5.64
N ASP A 256 -4.23 -21.52 -5.99
CA ASP A 256 -4.76 -21.49 -7.36
C ASP A 256 -5.62 -20.24 -7.57
N GLU A 257 -5.23 -19.40 -8.53
CA GLU A 257 -5.91 -18.11 -8.78
C GLU A 257 -7.36 -18.25 -9.26
N ARG A 258 -7.75 -19.38 -9.86
CA ARG A 258 -9.14 -19.62 -10.27
C ARG A 258 -9.99 -19.98 -9.05
N GLU A 259 -9.45 -20.81 -8.16
CA GLU A 259 -10.11 -21.15 -6.90
C GLU A 259 -10.23 -19.92 -6.00
N ILE A 260 -9.19 -19.08 -5.92
CA ILE A 260 -9.22 -17.81 -5.18
C ILE A 260 -10.28 -16.87 -5.76
N ALA A 261 -10.38 -16.74 -7.09
CA ALA A 261 -11.40 -15.87 -7.72
C ALA A 261 -12.83 -16.35 -7.40
N ALA A 262 -13.05 -17.67 -7.47
CA ALA A 262 -14.36 -18.27 -7.19
C ALA A 262 -14.71 -18.08 -5.71
N TRP A 263 -13.76 -18.36 -4.82
CA TRP A 263 -13.94 -18.21 -3.39
C TRP A 263 -14.22 -16.76 -3.01
N LEU A 264 -13.44 -15.80 -3.53
CA LEU A 264 -13.63 -14.37 -3.28
C LEU A 264 -15.03 -13.91 -3.68
N ALA A 265 -15.51 -14.29 -4.87
CA ALA A 265 -16.83 -13.88 -5.33
C ALA A 265 -17.97 -14.47 -4.48
N GLU A 266 -17.82 -15.71 -4.00
CA GLU A 266 -18.86 -16.37 -3.20
C GLU A 266 -18.80 -15.98 -1.71
N ASN A 267 -17.62 -15.72 -1.16
CA ASN A 267 -17.40 -15.66 0.29
C ASN A 267 -16.85 -14.33 0.82
N GLY A 268 -16.48 -13.36 -0.02
CA GLY A 268 -16.03 -12.04 0.47
C GLY A 268 -14.58 -11.69 0.13
N PRO A 269 -14.12 -10.48 0.51
CA PRO A 269 -12.73 -10.05 0.37
C PRO A 269 -11.75 -11.01 1.06
N VAL A 270 -10.54 -11.15 0.51
CA VAL A 270 -9.52 -12.11 0.98
C VAL A 270 -8.28 -11.35 1.44
N SER A 271 -7.76 -11.66 2.63
CA SER A 271 -6.45 -11.17 3.07
C SER A 271 -5.37 -11.89 2.27
N VAL A 272 -4.53 -11.14 1.57
CA VAL A 272 -3.46 -11.70 0.73
C VAL A 272 -2.11 -11.06 1.03
N ALA A 273 -1.03 -11.69 0.61
CA ALA A 273 0.30 -11.09 0.67
C ALA A 273 1.07 -11.23 -0.66
N LEU A 274 1.93 -10.26 -0.92
CA LEU A 274 2.73 -10.15 -2.14
C LEU A 274 4.09 -9.52 -1.86
N ASN A 275 4.99 -9.52 -2.85
CA ASN A 275 6.17 -8.66 -2.85
C ASN A 275 5.81 -7.25 -3.34
N ALA A 276 6.07 -6.21 -2.53
CA ALA A 276 5.63 -4.85 -2.82
C ALA A 276 6.70 -3.94 -3.42
N PHE A 277 7.84 -4.47 -3.90
CA PHE A 277 8.90 -3.62 -4.45
C PHE A 277 8.40 -2.74 -5.62
N ALA A 278 7.77 -3.34 -6.64
CA ALA A 278 7.19 -2.59 -7.75
C ALA A 278 6.07 -1.62 -7.33
N MET A 279 5.38 -1.89 -6.20
CA MET A 279 4.33 -1.03 -5.68
C MET A 279 4.86 0.34 -5.21
N GLN A 280 6.14 0.46 -4.86
CA GLN A 280 6.76 1.74 -4.49
C GLN A 280 6.63 2.79 -5.61
N PHE A 281 6.60 2.35 -6.86
CA PHE A 281 6.62 3.21 -8.06
C PHE A 281 5.28 3.25 -8.81
N TYR A 282 4.27 2.50 -8.36
CA TYR A 282 3.00 2.36 -9.06
C TYR A 282 2.14 3.63 -8.99
N ARG A 283 1.56 4.03 -10.14
CA ARG A 283 0.62 5.14 -10.26
C ARG A 283 -0.80 4.67 -10.57
N LYS A 284 -0.98 3.89 -11.64
CA LYS A 284 -2.30 3.38 -12.09
C LYS A 284 -2.15 2.29 -13.15
N GLY A 285 -3.26 1.66 -13.53
CA GLY A 285 -3.34 0.63 -14.56
C GLY A 285 -3.07 -0.78 -14.03
N VAL A 286 -3.06 -1.79 -14.90
CA VAL A 286 -2.82 -3.18 -14.51
C VAL A 286 -1.32 -3.47 -14.51
N SER A 287 -0.74 -3.48 -13.31
CA SER A 287 0.67 -3.72 -13.06
C SER A 287 1.05 -5.17 -13.34
N HIS A 288 2.07 -5.40 -14.18
CA HIS A 288 2.62 -6.73 -14.46
C HIS A 288 4.16 -6.72 -14.40
N PRO A 289 4.74 -6.48 -13.22
CA PRO A 289 6.20 -6.36 -13.08
C PRO A 289 6.88 -7.71 -13.32
N LEU A 290 8.06 -7.66 -13.94
CA LEU A 290 8.93 -8.83 -14.05
C LEU A 290 9.37 -9.32 -12.67
N LYS A 291 9.69 -10.62 -12.54
CA LYS A 291 10.09 -11.25 -11.27
C LYS A 291 11.27 -10.56 -10.57
N ILE A 292 12.15 -9.88 -11.30
CA ILE A 292 13.27 -9.12 -10.72
C ILE A 292 12.80 -7.90 -9.89
N PHE A 293 11.64 -7.34 -10.23
CA PHE A 293 11.01 -6.23 -9.51
C PHE A 293 9.89 -6.69 -8.57
N CYS A 294 9.60 -7.99 -8.56
CA CYS A 294 8.50 -8.55 -7.78
C CYS A 294 8.68 -10.05 -7.56
N ASN A 295 9.72 -10.42 -6.81
CA ASN A 295 10.07 -11.84 -6.66
C ASN A 295 8.97 -12.57 -5.85
N PRO A 296 8.30 -13.58 -6.42
CA PRO A 296 7.19 -14.26 -5.76
C PRO A 296 7.59 -15.04 -4.49
N TRP A 297 8.88 -15.18 -4.18
CA TRP A 297 9.38 -15.83 -2.96
C TRP A 297 9.76 -14.83 -1.85
N MET A 298 9.80 -13.53 -2.17
CA MET A 298 10.19 -12.47 -1.24
C MET A 298 8.94 -11.68 -0.79
N ILE A 299 7.91 -12.38 -0.33
CA ILE A 299 6.67 -11.74 0.12
C ILE A 299 6.95 -10.88 1.35
N ASP A 300 6.49 -9.64 1.32
CA ASP A 300 6.79 -8.64 2.34
C ASP A 300 5.65 -7.65 2.61
N HIS A 301 4.50 -7.77 1.95
CA HIS A 301 3.38 -6.86 2.18
C HIS A 301 2.05 -7.60 2.20
N ALA A 302 1.24 -7.33 3.22
CA ALA A 302 -0.10 -7.88 3.36
C ALA A 302 -1.13 -6.82 2.99
N VAL A 303 -2.13 -7.20 2.20
CA VAL A 303 -3.11 -6.32 1.56
C VAL A 303 -4.44 -7.05 1.40
N LEU A 304 -5.53 -6.33 1.17
CA LEU A 304 -6.85 -6.93 1.00
C LEU A 304 -7.20 -7.06 -0.48
N MET A 305 -7.39 -8.27 -0.96
CA MET A 305 -7.95 -8.54 -2.30
C MET A 305 -9.47 -8.39 -2.23
N VAL A 306 -10.02 -7.44 -2.97
CA VAL A 306 -11.44 -7.07 -2.91
C VAL A 306 -12.23 -7.44 -4.16
N GLY A 307 -11.53 -7.79 -5.24
CA GLY A 307 -12.19 -8.08 -6.51
C GLY A 307 -11.22 -8.48 -7.60
N TYR A 308 -11.77 -8.70 -8.79
CA TYR A 308 -11.06 -8.98 -10.01
C TYR A 308 -11.92 -8.62 -11.22
N GLY A 309 -11.27 -8.48 -12.37
CA GLY A 309 -11.97 -8.24 -13.62
C GLY A 309 -11.00 -8.18 -14.77
N GLN A 310 -11.36 -7.43 -15.80
CA GLN A 310 -10.53 -7.20 -16.97
C GLN A 310 -10.58 -5.72 -17.37
N ARG A 311 -9.45 -5.13 -17.74
CA ARG A 311 -9.35 -3.80 -18.34
C ARG A 311 -8.70 -3.95 -19.71
N LYS A 312 -9.42 -3.62 -20.79
CA LYS A 312 -8.95 -3.76 -22.18
C LYS A 312 -8.41 -5.16 -22.50
N GLY A 313 -9.08 -6.20 -22.00
CA GLY A 313 -8.67 -7.61 -22.17
C GLY A 313 -7.53 -8.07 -21.24
N ILE A 314 -7.03 -7.21 -20.34
CA ILE A 314 -5.98 -7.57 -19.38
C ILE A 314 -6.64 -7.93 -18.04
N PRO A 315 -6.53 -9.18 -17.58
CA PRO A 315 -7.10 -9.62 -16.31
C PRO A 315 -6.35 -9.04 -15.11
N PHE A 316 -7.08 -8.62 -14.08
CA PHE A 316 -6.50 -8.02 -12.88
C PHE A 316 -7.13 -8.55 -11.59
N TRP A 317 -6.38 -8.45 -10.50
CA TRP A 317 -6.84 -8.41 -9.12
C TRP A 317 -6.98 -6.95 -8.66
N ALA A 318 -8.10 -6.61 -8.01
CA ALA A 318 -8.29 -5.34 -7.32
C ALA A 318 -7.85 -5.48 -5.87
N ILE A 319 -6.84 -4.71 -5.48
CA ILE A 319 -6.20 -4.83 -4.17
C ILE A 319 -6.33 -3.50 -3.43
N LYS A 320 -6.97 -3.52 -2.27
CA LYS A 320 -7.03 -2.39 -1.33
C LYS A 320 -5.72 -2.34 -0.55
N ASN A 321 -4.98 -1.25 -0.68
CA ASN A 321 -3.74 -1.03 0.06
C ASN A 321 -4.01 -0.26 1.37
N SER A 322 -3.01 -0.20 2.23
CA SER A 322 -3.04 0.48 3.54
C SER A 322 -2.13 1.71 3.58
N TRP A 323 -1.87 2.33 2.43
CA TRP A 323 -1.03 3.53 2.32
C TRP A 323 -1.84 4.79 2.04
N GLY A 324 -3.13 4.86 2.38
CA GLY A 324 -3.95 6.04 2.14
C GLY A 324 -4.38 6.22 0.67
N GLU A 325 -5.36 7.08 0.47
CA GLU A 325 -5.99 7.31 -0.84
C GLU A 325 -5.10 8.06 -1.84
N ASP A 326 -4.04 8.73 -1.37
CA ASP A 326 -3.07 9.43 -2.21
C ASP A 326 -2.02 8.50 -2.87
N TYR A 327 -2.17 7.19 -2.67
CA TYR A 327 -1.37 6.16 -3.31
C TYR A 327 -2.15 5.48 -4.45
N GLY A 328 -1.48 5.17 -5.57
CA GLY A 328 -2.06 4.39 -6.66
C GLY A 328 -3.37 4.96 -7.20
N GLU A 329 -4.34 4.09 -7.46
CA GLU A 329 -5.69 4.50 -7.88
C GLU A 329 -6.59 4.65 -6.65
N GLN A 330 -6.57 5.82 -6.00
CA GLN A 330 -7.38 6.11 -4.79
C GLN A 330 -7.14 5.09 -3.66
N GLY A 331 -5.88 4.71 -3.47
CA GLY A 331 -5.46 3.71 -2.48
C GLY A 331 -5.49 2.25 -2.97
N TYR A 332 -5.90 2.02 -4.22
CA TYR A 332 -5.94 0.68 -4.81
C TYR A 332 -4.76 0.40 -5.74
N TYR A 333 -4.37 -0.86 -5.76
CA TYR A 333 -3.39 -1.44 -6.67
C TYR A 333 -4.09 -2.48 -7.55
N TYR A 334 -3.82 -2.44 -8.86
CA TYR A 334 -4.36 -3.42 -9.80
C TYR A 334 -3.21 -4.27 -10.32
N LEU A 335 -3.23 -5.56 -9.98
CA LEU A 335 -2.16 -6.51 -10.30
C LEU A 335 -2.64 -7.50 -11.36
N TYR A 336 -1.80 -7.82 -12.34
CA TYR A 336 -2.10 -8.83 -13.34
C TYR A 336 -2.50 -10.17 -12.70
N ARG A 337 -3.62 -10.74 -13.16
CA ARG A 337 -4.18 -12.02 -12.69
C ARG A 337 -3.91 -13.14 -13.68
N GLY A 338 -3.45 -14.29 -13.19
CA GLY A 338 -3.23 -15.52 -13.96
C GLY A 338 -1.76 -15.94 -14.13
N SER A 339 -0.83 -15.33 -13.42
CA SER A 339 0.62 -15.64 -13.51
C SER A 339 1.32 -15.81 -12.16
N ASN A 340 0.57 -15.81 -11.06
CA ASN A 340 1.02 -15.65 -9.69
C ASN A 340 1.99 -14.46 -9.55
N ALA A 341 1.63 -13.35 -10.20
CA ALA A 341 2.43 -12.14 -10.19
C ALA A 341 2.73 -11.74 -8.73
N CYS A 342 3.98 -11.42 -8.43
CA CYS A 342 4.41 -11.00 -7.09
C CYS A 342 4.16 -12.02 -5.95
N GLY A 343 3.79 -13.27 -6.26
CA GLY A 343 3.46 -14.29 -5.26
C GLY A 343 2.06 -14.15 -4.66
N ILE A 344 1.18 -13.37 -5.28
CA ILE A 344 -0.16 -13.03 -4.75
C ILE A 344 -1.02 -14.22 -4.31
N SER A 345 -0.88 -15.40 -4.93
CA SER A 345 -1.68 -16.57 -4.60
C SER A 345 -1.10 -17.40 -3.44
N LYS A 346 0.07 -17.06 -2.90
CA LYS A 346 0.78 -17.94 -1.95
C LYS A 346 0.32 -17.85 -0.52
N MET A 347 -0.20 -16.69 -0.11
CA MET A 347 -0.67 -16.46 1.26
C MET A 347 -2.05 -15.83 1.16
N CYS A 348 -3.08 -16.65 1.02
CA CYS A 348 -4.47 -16.21 0.89
C CYS A 348 -5.27 -16.77 2.06
N SER A 349 -5.93 -15.89 2.81
CA SER A 349 -6.59 -16.26 4.06
C SER A 349 -7.88 -15.48 4.29
N SER A 350 -8.79 -16.08 5.05
CA SER A 350 -10.01 -15.40 5.50
C SER A 350 -10.43 -15.85 6.88
N ALA A 351 -11.04 -14.94 7.62
CA ALA A 351 -11.84 -15.24 8.80
C ALA A 351 -13.09 -16.06 8.44
N VAL A 352 -13.60 -16.77 9.43
CA VAL A 352 -14.86 -17.51 9.41
C VAL A 352 -15.74 -16.97 10.54
N ILE A 353 -16.96 -16.55 10.20
CA ILE A 353 -17.96 -16.03 11.13
C ILE A 353 -19.25 -16.84 10.93
N ASN A 354 -19.72 -17.49 12.00
CA ASN A 354 -20.83 -18.46 11.96
C ASN A 354 -22.18 -17.88 12.32
#